data_AF-A0A6V8F174-F1
#
_entry.id   AF-A0A6V8F174-F1
#
_cell.length_a   1.000
_cell.length_b   1.000
_cell.length_c   1.000
_cell.angle_alpha   90.00
_cell.angle_beta   90.00
_cell.angle_gamma   90.00
#
_symmetry.space_group_name_H-M   'P 1'
#
loop_
_entity.id
_entity.type
_entity.pdbx_description
1 polymer ?
#
loop_
_entity_poly.entity_id
_entity_poly.type
_entity_poly.pdbx_seq_one_letter_code
_entity_poly.pdbx_strand_id
1 'polypeptide(L)' 'MKKENCPFCGHRWIRKSSESMIECPNCQTEYFVSQRHEETADEEILEEEETIADEFEERNL' A
#
# COMPACT_ATOMS: atom_id res chain seq x y z
N MET A 1 5.65 -12.18 -10.81
CA MET A 1 7.09 -11.89 -10.92
C MET A 1 7.31 -10.44 -10.52
N LYS A 2 8.19 -10.14 -9.55
CA LYS A 2 8.48 -8.77 -9.11
C LYS A 2 9.73 -8.26 -9.86
N LYS A 3 9.64 -7.05 -10.44
CA LYS A 3 10.79 -6.34 -11.03
C LYS A 3 11.54 -5.66 -9.90
N GLU A 4 12.84 -5.90 -9.80
CA GLU A 4 13.70 -5.38 -8.74
C GLU A 4 14.75 -4.44 -9.34
N ASN A 5 15.17 -3.45 -8.56
CA ASN A 5 16.24 -2.53 -8.91
C ASN A 5 17.30 -2.49 -7.82
N CYS A 6 18.57 -2.64 -8.20
CA CYS A 6 19.67 -2.49 -7.24
C CYS A 6 19.79 -1.00 -6.86
N PRO A 7 19.71 -0.65 -5.57
CA PRO A 7 19.85 0.74 -5.12
C PRO A 7 21.28 1.28 -5.26
N PHE A 8 22.28 0.40 -5.45
CA PHE A 8 23.69 0.77 -5.54
C PHE A 8 24.17 1.00 -6.99
N CYS A 9 23.86 0.07 -7.89
CA CYS A 9 24.30 0.15 -9.29
C CYS A 9 23.19 0.50 -10.29
N GLY A 10 21.93 0.52 -9.85
CA GLY A 10 20.78 0.81 -10.72
C GLY A 10 20.41 -0.31 -11.71
N HIS A 11 21.06 -1.48 -11.64
CA HIS A 11 20.70 -2.63 -12.47
C HIS A 11 19.26 -3.09 -12.19
N ARG A 12 18.54 -3.55 -13.22
CA ARG A 12 17.14 -3.98 -13.12
C ARG A 12 17.02 -5.43 -13.55
N TRP A 13 16.43 -6.27 -12.72
CA TRP A 13 16.21 -7.69 -13.02
C TRP A 13 14.88 -8.18 -12.48
N ILE A 14 14.45 -9.36 -12.94
CA ILE A 14 13.23 -10.00 -12.47
C ILE A 14 13.62 -11.08 -11.49
N ARG A 15 13.12 -10.96 -10.26
CA ARG A 15 13.39 -11.96 -9.23
C ARG A 15 12.36 -13.09 -9.27
N LYS A 16 12.84 -14.32 -9.14
CA LYS A 16 12.01 -15.53 -9.05
C LYS A 16 11.56 -15.82 -7.62
N SER A 17 12.42 -15.55 -6.64
CA SER A 17 12.17 -15.80 -5.21
C SER A 17 11.54 -14.60 -4.50
N SER A 18 10.83 -14.85 -3.41
CA SER A 18 10.19 -13.86 -2.54
C SER A 18 10.93 -13.61 -1.22
N GLU A 19 12.18 -14.05 -1.07
CA GLU A 19 12.95 -13.89 0.19
C GLU A 19 13.25 -12.41 0.48
N SER A 20 13.48 -12.04 1.73
CA SER A 20 13.75 -10.65 2.10
C SER A 20 15.16 -10.18 1.72
N MET A 21 16.13 -11.09 1.63
CA MET A 21 17.51 -10.79 1.24
C MET A 21 17.72 -11.00 -0.26
N ILE A 22 18.35 -10.04 -0.91
CA ILE A 22 18.59 -10.03 -2.36
C ILE A 22 20.05 -9.70 -2.63
N GLU A 23 20.66 -10.47 -3.54
CA GLU A 23 21.97 -10.19 -4.11
C GLU A 23 21.80 -9.63 -5.54
N CYS A 24 22.51 -8.55 -5.87
CA CYS A 24 22.49 -7.99 -7.22
C CYS A 24 23.37 -8.80 -8.18
N PRO A 25 22.85 -9.28 -9.34
CA PRO A 25 23.64 -10.05 -10.29
C PRO A 25 24.72 -9.24 -11.02
N ASN A 26 24.68 -7.91 -10.94
CA ASN A 26 25.64 -7.03 -11.61
C ASN A 26 26.78 -6.60 -10.68
N CYS A 27 26.47 -6.04 -9.51
CA CYS A 27 27.46 -5.52 -8.57
C CYS A 27 27.72 -6.44 -7.37
N GLN A 28 27.01 -7.57 -7.27
CA GLN A 28 27.12 -8.56 -6.17
C GLN A 28 26.87 -7.97 -4.78
N THR A 29 26.20 -6.81 -4.71
CA THR A 29 25.83 -6.21 -3.43
C THR A 29 24.59 -6.90 -2.88
N GLU A 30 24.66 -7.30 -1.62
CA GLU A 30 23.57 -7.88 -0.85
C GLU A 30 22.80 -6.79 -0.10
N TYR A 31 21.47 -6.82 -0.14
CA TYR A 31 20.61 -5.89 0.58
C TYR A 31 19.24 -6.51 0.91
N PHE A 32 18.56 -5.92 1.90
CA PHE A 32 17.25 -6.35 2.34
C PHE A 32 16.15 -5.49 1.70
N VAL A 33 15.11 -6.14 1.17
CA VAL A 33 13.89 -5.46 0.73
C VAL A 33 12.83 -5.57 1.82
N SER A 34 12.45 -4.44 2.41
CA SER A 34 11.27 -4.35 3.27
C SER A 34 10.04 -4.43 2.37
N GLN A 35 9.28 -5.53 2.45
CA GLN A 35 7.99 -5.60 1.79
C GLN A 35 7.06 -4.59 2.45
N ARG A 36 6.91 -3.40 1.86
CA ARG A 36 5.79 -2.53 2.19
C ARG A 36 4.55 -3.24 1.68
N HIS A 37 3.74 -3.73 2.61
CA HIS A 37 2.40 -4.22 2.32
C HIS A 37 1.64 -3.02 1.74
N GLU A 38 1.24 -3.09 0.48
CA GLU A 38 0.23 -2.17 -0.05
C GLU A 38 -1.07 -2.51 0.69
N GLU A 39 -1.31 -1.81 1.79
CA GLU A 39 -2.63 -1.71 2.41
C GLU A 39 -3.52 -1.04 1.37
N THR A 40 -4.29 -1.84 0.64
CA THR A 40 -5.46 -1.37 -0.09
C THR A 40 -6.37 -0.71 0.92
N ALA A 41 -6.41 0.62 0.93
CA ALA A 41 -7.40 1.38 1.68
C ALA A 41 -8.78 1.03 1.12
N ASP A 42 -9.49 0.15 1.82
CA ASP A 42 -10.93 0.03 1.77
C ASP A 42 -11.54 1.37 2.23
N GLU A 43 -11.84 2.27 1.28
CA GLU A 43 -12.76 3.39 1.53
C GLU A 43 -14.18 2.95 1.14
N GLU A 44 -14.83 2.18 2.02
CA GLU A 44 -16.29 2.16 2.11
C GLU A 44 -16.72 3.19 3.16
N ILE A 45 -17.05 4.41 2.74
CA ILE A 45 -17.77 5.36 3.58
C ILE A 45 -19.22 5.38 3.10
N LEU A 46 -20.09 4.73 3.89
CA LEU A 46 -21.54 4.77 3.77
C LEU A 46 -22.04 6.17 4.18
N GLU A 47 -22.53 6.96 3.22
CA GLU A 47 -23.30 8.18 3.49
C GLU A 47 -24.74 7.80 3.89
N GLU A 48 -24.96 7.49 5.16
CA GLU A 48 -26.29 7.50 5.80
C GLU A 48 -26.34 8.67 6.79
N GLU A 49 -26.47 9.90 6.28
CA GLU A 49 -26.65 11.11 7.09
C GLU A 49 -27.88 11.91 6.59
N GLU A 50 -29.09 11.35 6.71
CA GLU A 50 -30.32 12.09 6.36
C GLU A 50 -31.55 11.74 7.21
N THR A 51 -31.45 11.70 8.56
CA THR A 51 -32.66 11.58 9.42
C THR A 51 -32.68 12.40 10.71
N ILE A 52 -31.63 13.15 11.08
CA ILE A 52 -31.63 13.91 12.36
C ILE A 52 -32.35 15.28 12.24
N ALA A 53 -32.89 15.64 11.08
CA ALA A 53 -33.57 16.92 10.88
C ALA A 53 -35.05 16.94 11.34
N ASP A 54 -35.68 15.78 11.58
CA ASP A 54 -37.12 15.69 11.88
C ASP A 54 -37.47 15.93 13.37
N GLU A 55 -36.49 15.93 14.30
CA GLU A 55 -36.76 16.24 15.72
C GLU A 55 -36.74 17.75 16.06
N PHE A 56 -36.57 18.65 15.08
CA PHE A 56 -36.67 20.09 15.31
C PHE A 56 -38.08 20.67 15.03
N GLU A 57 -39.08 19.85 14.72
CA GLU A 57 -40.44 20.35 14.48
C GLU A 57 -41.29 20.48 15.77
N GLU A 58 -40.87 19.91 16.91
CA GLU A 58 -41.63 20.00 18.17
C GLU A 58 -41.29 21.20 19.08
N ARG A 59 -40.43 22.13 18.64
CA ARG A 59 -40.10 23.32 19.45
C ARG A 59 -40.53 24.65 18.84
N ASN A 60 -41.40 24.61 17.83
CA ASN A 60 -41.96 25.81 17.19
C ASN A 60 -43.42 25.66 16.69
N LEU A 61 -44.24 24.82 17.34
CA LEU A 61 -45.70 24.96 17.31
C LEU A 61 -46.28 24.99 18.73
#